data_AF-A0A1X1FUD6-F1
#
_entry.id   AF-A0A1X1FUD6-F1
#
_cell.length_a   1.000
_cell.length_b   1.000
_cell.length_c   1.000
_cell.angle_alpha   90.00
_cell.angle_beta   90.00
_cell.angle_gamma   90.00
#
_symmetry.space_group_name_H-M   'P 1'
#
loop_
_entity.id
_entity.type
_entity.pdbx_description
1 polymer ?
#
loop_
_entity_poly.entity_id
_entity_poly.type
_entity_poly.pdbx_seq_one_letter_code
_entity_poly.pdbx_strand_id
1 'polypeptide(L)'
;MNYLKSFIKEWGVIFLIIALVGLSRIFLWSNVRVEGHSMDPTLADGEVLFVVKHLPIDRFDIVVAHEEDGNKDIVKRVIGMPGDTIRYENDKLFINGEETNEPYLAEYLNLFKTEKLQNTYTGKGFEGNKGVYFRELAQKAQSFTVDVNSNTSFSFTVPQGEYLLLGDDRLVSSDSRHVGTFKASDIKGEAKFRFWPLNRIGTF
;
A
#
# COMPACT_ATOMS: atom_id res chain seq x y z
N MET A 1 40.77 9.53 -35.95
CA MET A 1 40.19 8.18 -35.73
C MET A 1 40.65 7.49 -34.44
N ASN A 2 41.70 7.96 -33.75
CA ASN A 2 42.19 7.35 -32.50
C ASN A 2 41.46 7.81 -31.23
N TYR A 3 40.95 9.05 -31.21
CA TYR A 3 40.27 9.62 -30.06
C TYR A 3 38.96 8.87 -29.72
N LEU A 4 38.11 8.62 -30.71
CA LEU A 4 36.86 7.88 -30.51
C LEU A 4 37.09 6.44 -30.02
N LYS A 5 38.14 5.77 -30.51
CA LYS A 5 38.49 4.41 -30.08
C LYS A 5 39.02 4.37 -28.64
N SER A 6 39.88 5.33 -28.23
CA SER A 6 40.33 5.45 -26.84
C SER A 6 39.17 5.83 -25.91
N PHE A 7 38.33 6.77 -26.33
CA PHE A 7 37.14 7.17 -25.58
C PHE A 7 36.17 6.00 -25.32
N ILE A 8 35.83 5.21 -26.35
CA ILE A 8 34.96 4.03 -26.18
C ILE A 8 35.65 2.96 -25.34
N LYS A 9 36.97 2.76 -25.48
CA LYS A 9 37.72 1.80 -24.66
C LYS A 9 37.71 2.17 -23.17
N GLU A 10 37.76 3.46 -22.85
CA GLU A 10 37.79 3.97 -21.48
C GLU A 10 36.40 4.10 -20.85
N TRP A 11 35.42 4.63 -21.59
CA TRP A 11 34.09 4.96 -21.07
C TRP A 11 32.98 3.99 -21.50
N GLY A 12 33.22 3.17 -22.51
CA GLY A 12 32.19 2.29 -23.09
C GLY A 12 31.58 1.33 -22.08
N VAL A 13 32.38 0.79 -21.15
CA VAL A 13 31.89 -0.07 -20.06
C VAL A 13 30.98 0.69 -19.11
N ILE A 14 31.33 1.94 -18.75
CA ILE A 14 30.51 2.78 -17.87
C ILE A 14 29.17 3.11 -18.54
N PHE A 15 29.19 3.50 -19.82
CA PHE A 15 27.95 3.75 -20.57
C PHE A 15 27.08 2.50 -20.69
N LEU A 16 27.70 1.34 -20.91
CA LEU A 16 26.99 0.06 -20.93
C LEU A 16 26.34 -0.24 -19.58
N ILE A 17 27.03 -0.03 -18.46
CA ILE A 17 26.46 -0.21 -17.11
C ILE A 17 25.30 0.76 -16.88
N ILE A 18 25.46 2.05 -17.20
CA ILE A 18 24.40 3.06 -17.03
C ILE A 18 23.19 2.69 -17.89
N ALA A 19 23.40 2.26 -19.14
CA ALA A 19 22.33 1.81 -20.03
C ALA A 19 21.61 0.57 -19.47
N LEU A 20 22.35 -0.41 -18.96
CA LEU A 20 21.78 -1.61 -18.32
C LEU A 20 20.97 -1.26 -17.06
N VAL A 21 21.49 -0.39 -16.20
CA VAL A 21 20.75 0.07 -15.01
C VAL A 21 19.50 0.85 -15.42
N GLY A 22 19.60 1.74 -16.42
CA GLY A 22 18.47 2.47 -16.96
C GLY A 22 17.39 1.56 -17.54
N LEU A 23 17.78 0.56 -18.35
CA LEU A 23 16.88 -0.46 -18.87
C LEU A 23 16.24 -1.28 -17.75
N SER A 24 17.03 -1.69 -16.74
CA SER A 24 16.50 -2.43 -15.59
C SER A 24 15.43 -1.63 -14.85
N ARG A 25 15.59 -0.30 -14.70
CA ARG A 25 14.59 0.58 -14.08
C ARG A 25 13.34 0.73 -14.95
N ILE A 26 13.44 0.63 -16.27
CA ILE A 26 12.25 0.69 -17.13
C ILE A 26 11.41 -0.58 -16.95
N PHE A 27 12.05 -1.75 -16.93
CA PHE A 27 11.35 -3.04 -17.00
C PHE A 27 11.13 -3.76 -15.68
N LEU A 28 12.01 -3.59 -14.69
CA LEU A 28 12.06 -4.47 -13.51
C LEU A 28 11.64 -3.78 -12.21
N TRP A 29 11.88 -2.47 -12.06
CA TRP A 29 11.64 -1.81 -10.77
C TRP A 29 11.34 -0.32 -10.91
N SER A 30 10.64 0.25 -9.93
CA SER A 30 10.38 1.69 -9.82
C SER A 30 10.48 2.15 -8.37
N ASN A 31 10.65 3.46 -8.19
CA ASN A 31 10.57 4.07 -6.86
C ASN A 31 9.24 4.82 -6.77
N VAL A 32 8.45 4.54 -5.75
CA VAL A 32 7.15 5.17 -5.52
C VAL A 32 7.19 5.90 -4.17
N ARG A 33 6.75 7.15 -4.16
CA ARG A 33 6.58 7.92 -2.93
C ARG A 33 5.18 7.66 -2.39
N VAL A 34 5.09 7.38 -1.10
CA VAL A 34 3.82 7.26 -0.38
C VAL A 34 3.24 8.66 -0.20
N GLU A 35 2.00 8.83 -0.62
CA GLU A 35 1.26 10.07 -0.46
C GLU A 35 0.00 9.80 0.39
N GLY A 36 -0.12 10.52 1.51
CA GLY A 36 -1.21 10.38 2.46
C GLY A 36 -0.99 9.31 3.52
N HIS A 37 -2.07 9.00 4.23
CA HIS A 37 -2.05 8.27 5.52
C HIS A 37 -2.77 6.91 5.46
N SER A 38 -3.25 6.48 4.29
CA SER A 38 -4.08 5.27 4.17
C SER A 38 -3.37 3.96 4.55
N MET A 39 -2.04 3.98 4.61
CA MET A 39 -1.20 2.83 4.97
C MET A 39 -0.52 3.02 6.33
N ASP A 40 -0.85 4.06 7.09
CA ASP A 40 -0.34 4.22 8.45
C ASP A 40 -0.81 3.05 9.34
N PRO A 41 0.03 2.57 10.29
CA PRO A 41 1.39 3.02 10.59
C PRO A 41 2.46 2.32 9.72
N THR A 42 2.06 1.33 8.93
CA THR A 42 2.96 0.50 8.12
C THR A 42 3.78 1.36 7.18
N LEU A 43 3.14 2.26 6.41
CA LEU A 43 3.78 3.21 5.51
C LEU A 43 3.30 4.63 5.78
N ALA A 44 4.24 5.50 6.11
CA ALA A 44 3.96 6.91 6.39
C ALA A 44 4.07 7.80 5.15
N ASP A 45 3.38 8.93 5.20
CA ASP A 45 3.46 9.97 4.18
C ASP A 45 4.93 10.38 3.92
N GLY A 46 5.29 10.48 2.64
CA GLY A 46 6.62 10.88 2.18
C GLY A 46 7.67 9.77 2.16
N GLU A 47 7.36 8.56 2.63
CA GLU A 47 8.24 7.40 2.48
C GLU A 47 8.45 7.02 1.02
N VAL A 48 9.61 6.43 0.70
CA VAL A 48 9.90 5.99 -0.67
C VAL A 48 10.16 4.49 -0.71
N LEU A 49 9.35 3.83 -1.53
CA LEU A 49 9.30 2.39 -1.70
C LEU A 49 10.05 1.98 -2.95
N PHE A 50 10.79 0.88 -2.86
CA PHE A 50 11.31 0.15 -4.00
C PHE A 50 10.27 -0.89 -4.42
N VAL A 51 9.76 -0.73 -5.63
CA VAL A 51 8.68 -1.54 -6.19
C VAL A 51 9.26 -2.41 -7.28
N VAL A 52 9.01 -3.72 -7.22
CA VAL A 52 9.42 -4.69 -8.24
C VAL A 52 8.23 -5.02 -9.13
N LYS A 53 8.46 -4.97 -10.44
CA LYS A 53 7.44 -5.25 -11.46
C LYS A 53 7.39 -6.74 -11.78
N HIS A 54 6.22 -7.21 -12.19
CA HIS A 54 5.99 -8.57 -12.70
C HIS A 54 6.31 -9.72 -11.73
N LEU A 55 6.40 -9.45 -10.42
CA LEU A 55 6.40 -10.53 -9.43
C LEU A 55 5.00 -11.13 -9.29
N PRO A 56 4.90 -12.43 -8.97
CA PRO A 56 3.68 -12.99 -8.42
C PRO A 56 3.24 -12.16 -7.21
N ILE A 57 1.94 -11.92 -7.12
CA ILE A 57 1.35 -11.16 -6.03
C ILE A 57 0.79 -12.18 -5.06
N ASP A 58 1.25 -12.13 -3.82
CA ASP A 58 0.78 -12.98 -2.76
C ASP A 58 -0.14 -12.20 -1.81
N ARG A 59 -0.92 -12.95 -1.03
CA ARG A 59 -1.79 -12.36 -0.02
C ARG A 59 -0.94 -11.60 1.00
N PHE A 60 -1.43 -10.42 1.40
CA PHE A 60 -0.80 -9.46 2.29
C PHE A 60 0.39 -8.69 1.74
N ASP A 61 0.75 -8.90 0.47
CA ASP A 61 1.71 -8.04 -0.20
C ASP A 61 1.20 -6.60 -0.25
N ILE A 62 2.13 -5.65 -0.21
CA ILE A 62 1.84 -4.24 -0.47
C ILE A 62 2.10 -3.99 -1.94
N VAL A 63 1.08 -3.54 -2.65
CA VAL A 63 1.14 -3.31 -4.09
C VAL A 63 0.90 -1.85 -4.41
N VAL A 64 1.46 -1.42 -5.55
CA VAL A 64 1.10 -0.16 -6.19
C VAL A 64 0.12 -0.47 -7.32
N ALA A 65 -1.08 0.08 -7.23
CA ALA A 65 -2.14 -0.10 -8.22
C ALA A 65 -2.55 1.24 -8.82
N HIS A 66 -2.98 1.22 -10.08
CA HIS A 66 -3.59 2.36 -10.74
C HIS A 66 -5.11 2.36 -10.46
N GLU A 67 -5.62 3.46 -9.92
CA GLU A 67 -7.05 3.67 -9.73
C GLU A 67 -7.60 4.47 -10.92
N GLU A 68 -8.43 3.83 -11.76
CA GLU A 68 -8.98 4.44 -12.99
C GLU A 68 -9.80 5.70 -12.68
N ASP A 69 -10.72 5.63 -11.72
CA ASP A 69 -11.61 6.75 -11.36
C ASP A 69 -10.86 7.96 -10.81
N GLY A 70 -9.77 7.71 -10.06
CA GLY A 70 -8.92 8.76 -9.49
C GLY A 70 -7.80 9.22 -10.41
N ASN A 71 -7.58 8.51 -11.53
CA ASN A 71 -6.41 8.64 -12.41
C ASN A 71 -5.10 8.85 -11.63
N LYS A 72 -4.87 7.98 -10.64
CA LYS A 72 -3.72 8.08 -9.72
C LYS A 72 -3.22 6.71 -9.32
N ASP A 73 -1.98 6.68 -8.82
CA ASP A 73 -1.39 5.48 -8.26
C ASP A 73 -1.62 5.44 -6.75
N ILE A 74 -2.08 4.31 -6.25
CA ILE A 74 -2.35 4.08 -4.84
C ILE A 74 -1.46 2.95 -4.32
N VAL A 75 -1.08 3.05 -3.05
CA VAL A 75 -0.40 1.97 -2.32
C VAL A 75 -1.40 1.35 -1.36
N LYS A 76 -1.57 0.03 -1.44
CA LYS A 76 -2.54 -0.74 -0.64
C LYS A 76 -2.00 -2.14 -0.38
N ARG A 77 -2.57 -2.82 0.61
CA ARG A 77 -2.30 -4.22 0.92
C ARG A 77 -3.31 -5.14 0.23
N VAL A 78 -2.83 -6.24 -0.32
CA VAL A 78 -3.66 -7.30 -0.90
C VAL A 78 -4.30 -8.10 0.23
N ILE A 79 -5.62 -8.05 0.35
CA ILE A 79 -6.37 -8.82 1.35
C ILE A 79 -7.06 -10.02 0.70
N GLY A 80 -7.66 -9.80 -0.47
CA GLY A 80 -8.37 -10.84 -1.22
C GLY A 80 -7.72 -11.11 -2.56
N MET A 81 -7.49 -12.39 -2.82
CA MET A 81 -6.98 -12.95 -4.07
C MET A 81 -8.15 -13.27 -5.01
N PRO A 82 -7.89 -13.45 -6.32
CA PRO A 82 -8.91 -13.87 -7.29
C PRO A 82 -9.74 -15.07 -6.82
N GLY A 83 -11.07 -14.89 -6.74
CA GLY A 83 -12.02 -15.93 -6.33
C GLY A 83 -12.24 -16.09 -4.83
N ASP A 84 -11.51 -15.37 -3.98
CA ASP A 84 -11.73 -15.43 -2.54
C ASP A 84 -13.10 -14.91 -2.13
N THR A 85 -13.65 -15.48 -1.06
CA THR A 85 -14.71 -14.87 -0.28
C THR A 85 -14.13 -14.24 0.96
N ILE A 86 -14.16 -12.92 1.02
CA ILE A 86 -13.70 -12.11 2.14
C ILE A 86 -14.89 -11.72 2.99
N ARG A 87 -14.83 -12.03 4.28
CA ARG A 87 -15.84 -11.63 5.25
C ARG A 87 -15.16 -10.93 6.41
N TYR A 88 -15.70 -9.78 6.80
CA TYR A 88 -15.34 -9.12 8.05
C TYR A 88 -16.49 -9.24 9.03
N GLU A 89 -16.17 -9.45 10.31
CA GLU A 89 -17.12 -9.34 11.41
C GLU A 89 -16.43 -8.70 12.62
N ASN A 90 -16.82 -7.47 12.97
CA ASN A 90 -16.30 -6.75 14.14
C ASN A 90 -14.76 -6.75 14.20
N ASP A 91 -14.13 -6.24 13.14
CA ASP A 91 -12.67 -6.16 12.95
C ASP A 91 -11.94 -7.52 12.82
N LYS A 92 -12.67 -8.64 12.68
CA LYS A 92 -12.08 -9.95 12.37
C LYS A 92 -12.20 -10.27 10.89
N LEU A 93 -11.09 -10.61 10.26
CA LEU A 93 -11.03 -11.06 8.87
C LEU A 93 -11.25 -12.57 8.77
N PHE A 94 -12.11 -12.97 7.85
CA PHE A 94 -12.30 -14.35 7.43
C PHE A 94 -12.07 -14.46 5.93
N ILE A 95 -11.23 -15.40 5.52
CA ILE A 95 -10.92 -15.68 4.13
C ILE A 95 -11.42 -17.09 3.84
N ASN A 96 -12.33 -17.23 2.89
CA ASN A 96 -12.92 -18.52 2.50
C ASN A 96 -13.50 -19.30 3.69
N GLY A 97 -14.00 -18.57 4.71
CA GLY A 97 -14.58 -19.12 5.93
C GLY A 97 -13.60 -19.29 7.10
N GLU A 98 -12.29 -19.20 6.87
CA GLU A 98 -11.26 -19.34 7.91
C GLU A 98 -10.89 -17.98 8.52
N GLU A 99 -10.92 -17.87 9.86
CA GLU A 99 -10.47 -16.67 10.57
C GLU A 99 -8.97 -16.47 10.32
N THR A 100 -8.60 -15.29 9.82
CA THR A 100 -7.22 -14.96 9.45
C THR A 100 -6.74 -13.75 10.25
N ASN A 101 -5.57 -13.87 10.86
CA ASN A 101 -4.99 -12.80 11.65
C ASN A 101 -4.35 -11.72 10.76
N GLU A 102 -4.50 -10.46 11.18
CA GLU A 102 -3.87 -9.30 10.54
C GLU A 102 -2.82 -8.68 11.49
N PRO A 103 -1.64 -9.31 11.67
CA PRO A 103 -0.66 -8.89 12.67
C PRO A 103 -0.15 -7.47 12.45
N TYR A 104 -0.09 -7.01 11.19
CA TYR A 104 0.28 -5.63 10.83
C TYR A 104 -0.70 -4.56 11.36
N LEU A 105 -1.91 -4.96 11.78
CA LEU A 105 -2.88 -4.06 12.40
C LEU A 105 -2.94 -4.17 13.93
N ALA A 106 -2.29 -5.16 14.54
CA ALA A 106 -2.53 -5.50 15.95
C ALA A 106 -2.30 -4.32 16.89
N GLU A 107 -1.18 -3.61 16.72
CA GLU A 107 -0.86 -2.41 17.49
C GLU A 107 -1.85 -1.27 17.22
N TYR A 108 -2.18 -1.07 15.95
CA TYR A 108 -3.07 0.02 15.53
C TYR A 108 -4.51 -0.17 16.02
N LEU A 109 -5.01 -1.40 15.95
CA LEU A 109 -6.29 -1.82 16.54
C LEU A 109 -6.30 -1.63 18.06
N ASN A 110 -5.19 -1.92 18.74
CA ASN A 110 -5.09 -1.69 20.18
C ASN A 110 -5.21 -0.19 20.50
N LEU A 111 -4.46 0.67 19.80
CA LEU A 111 -4.54 2.12 19.95
C LEU A 111 -5.95 2.66 19.64
N PHE A 112 -6.61 2.11 18.62
CA PHE A 112 -8.00 2.46 18.33
C PHE A 112 -8.95 2.08 19.47
N LYS A 113 -8.78 0.89 20.07
CA LYS A 113 -9.61 0.44 21.18
C LYS A 113 -9.37 1.24 22.47
N THR A 114 -8.12 1.58 22.77
CA THR A 114 -7.77 2.25 24.03
C THR A 114 -8.03 3.75 23.99
N GLU A 115 -7.74 4.39 22.86
CA GLU A 115 -7.71 5.85 22.77
C GLU A 115 -8.22 6.39 21.43
N LYS A 116 -8.91 5.58 20.61
CA LYS A 116 -9.48 6.01 19.31
C LYS A 116 -8.48 6.77 18.45
N LEU A 117 -7.23 6.29 18.42
CA LEU A 117 -6.12 6.85 17.62
C LEU A 117 -5.86 8.35 17.85
N GLN A 118 -6.28 8.91 18.99
CA GLN A 118 -6.17 10.35 19.22
C GLN A 118 -4.71 10.81 19.24
N ASN A 119 -3.79 10.04 19.84
CA ASN A 119 -2.37 10.39 19.83
C ASN A 119 -1.70 10.07 18.50
N THR A 120 -2.11 9.00 17.82
CA THR A 120 -1.64 8.66 16.47
C THR A 120 -1.86 9.83 15.50
N TYR A 121 -3.05 10.41 15.49
CA TYR A 121 -3.40 11.51 14.59
C TYR A 121 -3.00 12.89 15.14
N THR A 122 -1.87 12.94 15.84
CA THR A 122 -1.31 14.16 16.43
C THR A 122 0.18 14.27 16.08
N GLY A 123 0.66 15.50 15.88
CA GLY A 123 2.06 15.78 15.60
C GLY A 123 2.39 15.81 14.11
N LYS A 124 3.61 15.39 13.76
CA LYS A 124 4.15 15.55 12.41
C LYS A 124 3.36 14.74 11.39
N GLY A 125 2.84 15.40 10.36
CA GLY A 125 1.98 14.80 9.33
C GLY A 125 0.49 15.03 9.57
N PHE A 126 0.09 15.38 10.80
CA PHE A 126 -1.29 15.62 11.22
C PHE A 126 -1.53 17.07 11.70
N GLU A 127 -0.77 18.03 11.17
CA GLU A 127 -0.88 19.42 11.57
C GLU A 127 -2.19 20.08 11.12
N GLY A 128 -2.63 21.07 11.90
CA GLY A 128 -3.80 21.89 11.60
C GLY A 128 -5.10 21.09 11.48
N ASN A 129 -5.93 21.47 10.51
CA ASN A 129 -7.27 20.88 10.31
C ASN A 129 -7.22 19.39 9.94
N LYS A 130 -6.11 18.91 9.37
CA LYS A 130 -5.99 17.50 8.98
C LYS A 130 -6.06 16.58 10.20
N GLY A 131 -5.23 16.81 11.22
CA GLY A 131 -5.26 15.99 12.43
C GLY A 131 -6.59 16.09 13.18
N VAL A 132 -7.21 17.27 13.21
CA VAL A 132 -8.55 17.45 13.81
C VAL A 132 -9.57 16.55 13.10
N TYR A 133 -9.60 16.58 11.78
CA TYR A 133 -10.51 15.75 10.99
C TYR A 133 -10.33 14.25 11.26
N PHE A 134 -9.09 13.76 11.27
CA PHE A 134 -8.79 12.34 11.47
C PHE A 134 -9.18 11.88 12.89
N ARG A 135 -8.89 12.71 13.89
CA ARG A 135 -9.31 12.46 15.28
C ARG A 135 -10.83 12.44 15.44
N GLU A 136 -11.55 13.34 14.76
CA GLU A 136 -13.01 13.34 14.77
C GLU A 136 -13.60 12.10 14.10
N LEU A 137 -13.02 11.67 12.97
CA LEU A 137 -13.41 10.42 12.30
C LEU A 137 -13.23 9.23 13.26
N ALA A 138 -12.06 9.10 13.87
CA ALA A 138 -11.78 8.00 14.78
C ALA A 138 -12.67 8.02 16.02
N GLN A 139 -12.96 9.19 16.57
CA GLN A 139 -13.85 9.34 17.73
C GLN A 139 -15.28 8.89 17.42
N LYS A 140 -15.77 9.14 16.20
CA LYS A 140 -17.12 8.74 15.75
C LYS A 140 -17.19 7.28 15.31
N ALA A 141 -16.08 6.69 14.90
CA ALA A 141 -16.03 5.33 14.40
C ALA A 141 -16.36 4.30 15.49
N GLN A 142 -17.35 3.45 15.22
CA GLN A 142 -17.74 2.37 16.13
C GLN A 142 -16.76 1.19 16.05
N SER A 143 -16.38 0.79 14.83
CA SER A 143 -15.40 -0.28 14.53
C SER A 143 -14.26 0.28 13.69
N PHE A 144 -13.12 -0.40 13.70
CA PHE A 144 -11.97 0.01 12.91
C PHE A 144 -12.17 -0.28 11.42
N THR A 145 -12.74 -1.43 11.09
CA THR A 145 -13.03 -1.89 9.74
C THR A 145 -14.55 -1.94 9.51
N VAL A 146 -15.01 -1.14 8.55
CA VAL A 146 -16.40 -1.11 8.10
C VAL A 146 -16.48 -1.07 6.57
N ASP A 147 -17.63 -1.44 6.01
CA ASP A 147 -17.96 -1.25 4.59
C ASP A 147 -18.43 0.19 4.28
N VAL A 148 -18.84 0.46 3.03
CA VAL A 148 -19.33 1.79 2.59
C VAL A 148 -20.54 2.27 3.39
N ASN A 149 -21.32 1.34 3.95
CA ASN A 149 -22.55 1.62 4.68
C ASN A 149 -22.31 1.67 6.19
N SER A 150 -21.05 1.67 6.64
CA SER A 150 -20.65 1.59 8.04
C SER A 150 -21.04 0.30 8.76
N ASN A 151 -21.31 -0.79 8.02
CA ASN A 151 -21.55 -2.10 8.62
C ASN A 151 -20.23 -2.72 9.11
N THR A 152 -20.26 -3.30 10.31
CA THR A 152 -19.11 -4.02 10.90
C THR A 152 -19.04 -5.47 10.46
N SER A 153 -20.14 -5.99 9.90
CA SER A 153 -20.24 -7.34 9.35
C SER A 153 -20.64 -7.27 7.89
N PHE A 154 -19.73 -7.68 7.00
CA PHE A 154 -19.95 -7.67 5.57
C PHE A 154 -19.16 -8.78 4.89
N SER A 155 -19.63 -9.21 3.72
CA SER A 155 -18.99 -10.25 2.92
C SER A 155 -18.94 -9.83 1.47
N PHE A 156 -17.87 -10.19 0.78
CA PHE A 156 -17.61 -9.86 -0.60
C PHE A 156 -16.82 -10.97 -1.27
N THR A 157 -17.18 -11.33 -2.51
CA THR A 157 -16.45 -12.32 -3.31
C THR A 157 -15.63 -11.59 -4.37
N VAL A 158 -14.32 -11.83 -4.37
CA VAL A 158 -13.38 -11.22 -5.30
C VAL A 158 -13.57 -11.82 -6.69
N PRO A 159 -13.81 -11.01 -7.74
CA PRO A 159 -13.88 -11.51 -9.11
C PRO A 159 -12.60 -12.23 -9.54
N GLN A 160 -12.74 -13.15 -10.50
CA GLN A 160 -11.57 -13.81 -11.10
C GLN A 160 -10.70 -12.78 -11.82
N GLY A 161 -9.37 -12.87 -11.63
CA GLY A 161 -8.42 -11.92 -12.20
C GLY A 161 -8.31 -10.57 -11.49
N GLU A 162 -9.03 -10.37 -10.38
CA GLU A 162 -9.02 -9.13 -9.60
C GLU A 162 -8.58 -9.34 -8.15
N TYR A 163 -8.24 -8.25 -7.49
CA TYR A 163 -7.70 -8.22 -6.13
C TYR A 163 -8.51 -7.25 -5.27
N LEU A 164 -8.72 -7.65 -4.01
CA LEU A 164 -9.28 -6.77 -2.98
C LEU A 164 -8.13 -6.11 -2.22
N LEU A 165 -7.97 -4.80 -2.43
CA LEU A 165 -6.88 -4.02 -1.88
C LEU A 165 -7.40 -3.13 -0.75
N LEU A 166 -6.83 -3.21 0.46
CA LEU A 166 -7.21 -2.38 1.61
C LEU A 166 -6.02 -1.56 2.10
N GLY A 167 -6.30 -0.39 2.67
CA GLY A 167 -5.31 0.35 3.44
C GLY A 167 -5.18 -0.22 4.84
N ASP A 168 -3.99 -0.08 5.43
CA ASP A 168 -3.76 -0.48 6.81
C ASP A 168 -4.44 0.50 7.78
N ASP A 169 -4.55 1.79 7.40
CA ASP A 169 -5.40 2.75 8.11
C ASP A 169 -6.85 2.67 7.62
N ARG A 170 -7.58 1.71 8.20
CA ARG A 170 -8.95 1.35 7.78
C ARG A 170 -9.96 2.47 7.89
N LEU A 171 -9.74 3.45 8.76
CA LEU A 171 -10.69 4.54 9.02
C LEU A 171 -10.66 5.63 7.95
N VAL A 172 -9.49 5.85 7.35
CA VAL A 172 -9.26 6.97 6.42
C VAL A 172 -8.86 6.51 5.02
N SER A 173 -8.64 5.21 4.84
CA SER A 173 -8.33 4.61 3.56
C SER A 173 -9.54 4.55 2.63
N SER A 174 -9.45 5.26 1.50
CA SER A 174 -10.24 4.99 0.31
C SER A 174 -9.61 3.80 -0.41
N ASP A 175 -10.27 2.65 -0.37
CA ASP A 175 -9.77 1.38 -0.86
C ASP A 175 -10.92 0.51 -1.39
N SER A 176 -10.67 -0.77 -1.68
CA SER A 176 -11.64 -1.63 -2.36
C SER A 176 -12.98 -1.78 -1.65
N ARG A 177 -13.06 -1.45 -0.36
CA ARG A 177 -14.36 -1.36 0.34
C ARG A 177 -15.26 -0.32 -0.30
N HIS A 178 -14.71 0.79 -0.79
CA HIS A 178 -15.41 1.95 -1.34
C HIS A 178 -15.39 2.02 -2.86
N VAL A 179 -14.25 1.68 -3.49
CA VAL A 179 -14.04 1.85 -4.93
C VAL A 179 -14.10 0.55 -5.74
N GLY A 180 -14.25 -0.60 -5.07
CA GLY A 180 -14.28 -1.91 -5.72
C GLY A 180 -12.89 -2.53 -5.92
N THR A 181 -12.87 -3.68 -6.59
CA THR A 181 -11.67 -4.48 -6.81
C THR A 181 -10.81 -3.96 -7.95
N PHE A 182 -9.53 -4.36 -7.97
CA PHE A 182 -8.54 -3.94 -8.96
C PHE A 182 -8.15 -5.11 -9.84
N LYS A 183 -8.08 -4.92 -11.15
CA LYS A 183 -7.63 -5.99 -12.06
C LYS A 183 -6.14 -6.22 -11.89
N ALA A 184 -5.69 -7.43 -12.21
CA ALA A 184 -4.26 -7.75 -12.27
C ALA A 184 -3.47 -6.78 -13.17
N SER A 185 -4.08 -6.26 -14.24
CA SER A 185 -3.49 -5.27 -15.14
C SER A 185 -3.25 -3.91 -14.50
N ASP A 186 -3.99 -3.58 -13.45
CA ASP A 186 -3.95 -2.28 -12.80
C ASP A 186 -2.81 -2.25 -11.76
N ILE A 187 -2.31 -3.42 -11.36
CA ILE A 187 -1.19 -3.55 -10.42
C ILE A 187 0.13 -3.33 -11.16
N LYS A 188 0.84 -2.26 -10.77
CA LYS A 188 2.12 -1.86 -11.35
C LYS A 188 3.31 -2.64 -10.78
N GLY A 189 3.17 -3.17 -9.57
CA GLY A 189 4.19 -3.98 -8.92
C GLY A 189 4.04 -4.08 -7.41
N GLU A 190 4.89 -4.90 -6.82
CA GLU A 190 4.95 -5.19 -5.39
C GLU A 190 6.00 -4.30 -4.71
N ALA A 191 5.63 -3.60 -3.63
CA ALA A 191 6.55 -2.85 -2.80
C ALA A 191 7.30 -3.80 -1.86
N LYS A 192 8.59 -4.04 -2.13
CA LYS A 192 9.41 -4.97 -1.34
C LYS A 192 10.11 -4.31 -0.16
N PHE A 193 10.40 -3.03 -0.28
CA PHE A 193 11.37 -2.40 0.60
C PHE A 193 11.16 -0.89 0.70
N ARG A 194 11.28 -0.34 1.91
CA ARG A 194 11.43 1.10 2.12
C ARG A 194 12.91 1.46 2.14
N PHE A 195 13.33 2.36 1.25
CA PHE A 195 14.71 2.87 1.26
C PHE A 195 14.84 4.32 1.77
N TRP A 196 13.72 5.02 1.97
CA TRP A 196 13.70 6.36 2.57
C TRP A 196 12.48 6.57 3.48
N PRO A 197 12.61 7.22 4.66
CA PRO A 197 13.82 7.85 5.21
C PRO A 197 14.85 6.84 5.73
N LEU A 198 16.12 7.25 5.82
CA LEU A 198 17.25 6.35 6.15
C LEU A 198 17.10 5.63 7.50
N ASN A 199 16.40 6.24 8.46
CA ASN A 199 16.15 5.68 9.79
C ASN A 199 14.98 4.67 9.85
N ARG A 200 14.24 4.48 8.75
CA ARG A 200 13.15 3.49 8.64
C ARG A 200 13.39 2.46 7.52
N ILE A 201 14.63 2.37 7.01
CA ILE A 201 14.99 1.43 5.96
C ILE A 201 14.68 0.00 6.41
N GLY A 202 13.94 -0.76 5.58
CA GLY A 202 13.55 -2.12 5.91
C GLY A 202 12.38 -2.64 5.08
N THR A 203 12.02 -3.88 5.36
CA THR A 203 10.77 -4.50 4.91
C THR A 203 9.60 -4.10 5.81
N PHE A 204 8.40 -4.52 5.45
CA PHE A 204 7.14 -4.21 6.15
C PHE A 204 6.68 -5.37 7.01
#